data_AF-A0A9D6YUL9-F1
#
_entry.id   AF-A0A9D6YUL9-F1
#
_cell.length_a   1.000
_cell.length_b   1.000
_cell.length_c   1.000
_cell.angle_alpha   90.00
_cell.angle_beta   90.00
_cell.angle_gamma   90.00
#
_symmetry.space_group_name_H-M   'P 1'
#
loop_
_entity.id
_entity.type
_entity.pdbx_description
1 polymer ?
#
loop_
_entity_poly.entity_id
_entity_poly.type
_entity_poly.pdbx_seq_one_letter_code
_entity_poly.pdbx_strand_id
1 'polypeptide(L)'
;AASIEVLEGLEPVRRRPGMYIGGTDEAAMHHLFAEVLDNAMDEAVAGHATFIEVTLETDGWLTVNDNGRGIPVESHPKFPKKSALEVVMTTLHAGGKFDSGAYQTSGGLHGVGVSVVNALAEKLEVEVAIAGQLYGQEFSRGLPLGKLKTLGRVNNRRGTKVRFKPDAQIFGAGAHWKPARLFRMSRSKAYLFGGVEIRWRCDPSLIDPGADTPPEAVLRFPGGLKDYLAREIHGKELVADQPFVGKITREGGHGSLEWAVSWLAEDDGFVHSYCNTIPTPDGGTHEAGFRAALLKALKDHAERVGQSKRAKDITADDLMGQSAAMISVFMREPEFQGQNKSRLMSAEAARIVESAVRDAFDHWLAGAPSQANKLLDFAVERAEERLRRRAEKDIARKTATRKLRLPGKLVDCTNNSAQGSELFIVEVDSAGGSAKEARNRTTQAILPLRGKILNVASATKDKLLANQQRADLTQALGCGLG
;
A
#
# COMPACT_ATOMS: atom_id res chain seq x y z
N ALA A 1 -8.84 -32.88 31.34
CA ALA A 1 -10.23 -32.57 30.96
C ALA A 1 -10.70 -31.26 31.60
N ALA A 2 -10.70 -31.13 32.94
CA ALA A 2 -11.12 -29.91 33.65
C ALA A 2 -10.21 -28.67 33.47
N SER A 3 -9.06 -28.80 32.80
CA SER A 3 -8.14 -27.70 32.48
C SER A 3 -8.42 -27.06 31.11
N ILE A 4 -9.44 -27.53 30.37
CA ILE A 4 -9.82 -26.99 29.06
C ILE A 4 -10.93 -25.96 29.30
N GLU A 5 -10.59 -24.69 29.13
CA GLU A 5 -11.55 -23.57 29.19
C GLU A 5 -12.16 -23.35 27.80
N VAL A 6 -13.49 -23.38 27.72
CA VAL A 6 -14.25 -23.07 26.50
C VAL A 6 -14.82 -21.67 26.66
N LEU A 7 -14.40 -20.76 25.78
CA LEU A 7 -14.90 -19.38 25.76
C LEU A 7 -16.15 -19.31 24.87
N GLU A 8 -17.24 -18.77 25.40
CA GLU A 8 -18.53 -18.71 24.69
C GLU A 8 -18.81 -17.31 24.11
N GLY A 9 -19.63 -17.27 23.04
CA GLY A 9 -20.07 -16.02 22.43
C GLY A 9 -18.91 -15.13 21.96
N LEU A 10 -18.82 -13.92 22.55
CA LEU A 10 -17.81 -12.90 22.20
C LEU A 10 -16.65 -12.80 23.20
N GLU A 11 -16.60 -13.66 24.21
CA GLU A 11 -15.48 -13.71 25.16
C GLU A 11 -14.11 -13.92 24.50
N PRO A 12 -13.96 -14.78 23.46
CA PRO A 12 -12.68 -14.93 22.76
C PRO A 12 -12.15 -13.61 22.19
N VAL A 13 -13.05 -12.75 21.67
CA VAL A 13 -12.69 -11.45 21.08
C VAL A 13 -12.10 -10.54 22.14
N ARG A 14 -12.73 -10.46 23.31
CA ARG A 14 -12.26 -9.62 24.42
C ARG A 14 -10.95 -10.13 25.02
N ARG A 15 -10.75 -11.45 25.07
CA ARG A 15 -9.50 -12.05 25.59
C ARG A 15 -8.31 -11.90 24.64
N ARG A 16 -8.56 -11.87 23.33
CA ARG A 16 -7.53 -11.81 22.28
C ARG A 16 -7.90 -10.81 21.17
N PRO A 17 -8.10 -9.51 21.50
CA PRO A 17 -8.54 -8.51 20.53
C PRO A 17 -7.59 -8.37 19.33
N GLY A 18 -6.29 -8.56 19.54
CA GLY A 18 -5.28 -8.50 18.48
C GLY A 18 -5.51 -9.47 17.32
N MET A 19 -6.16 -10.62 17.55
CA MET A 19 -6.49 -11.56 16.47
C MET A 19 -7.62 -11.05 15.56
N TYR A 20 -8.44 -10.11 16.04
CA TYR A 20 -9.64 -9.63 15.35
C TYR A 20 -9.48 -8.23 14.76
N ILE A 21 -8.74 -7.34 15.44
CA ILE A 21 -8.54 -5.94 15.03
C ILE A 21 -7.07 -5.52 14.93
N GLY A 22 -6.14 -6.48 14.98
CA GLY A 22 -4.72 -6.25 14.78
C GLY A 22 -3.96 -5.67 15.98
N GLY A 23 -4.63 -5.29 17.07
CA GLY A 23 -3.97 -4.80 18.29
C GLY A 23 -4.96 -4.26 19.32
N THR A 24 -4.45 -3.48 20.27
CA THR A 24 -5.22 -2.71 21.26
C THR A 24 -4.71 -1.28 21.39
N ASP A 25 -3.95 -0.81 20.40
CA ASP A 25 -3.45 0.55 20.35
C ASP A 25 -4.49 1.50 19.74
N GLU A 26 -4.13 2.78 19.62
CA GLU A 26 -4.99 3.80 19.01
C GLU A 26 -5.39 3.41 17.57
N ALA A 27 -4.50 2.78 16.80
CA ALA A 27 -4.79 2.38 15.43
C ALA A 27 -5.85 1.27 15.37
N ALA A 28 -5.73 0.25 16.22
CA ALA A 28 -6.70 -0.81 16.36
C ALA A 28 -8.06 -0.28 16.84
N MET A 29 -8.09 0.73 17.72
CA MET A 29 -9.33 1.38 18.13
C MET A 29 -10.05 2.06 16.95
N HIS A 30 -9.32 2.79 16.09
CA HIS A 30 -9.85 3.38 14.84
C HIS A 30 -10.34 2.33 13.85
N HIS A 31 -9.88 1.09 13.95
CA HIS A 31 -10.40 -0.01 13.14
C HIS A 31 -11.85 -0.37 13.50
N LEU A 32 -12.30 -0.12 14.75
CA LEU A 32 -13.72 -0.31 15.12
C LEU A 32 -14.64 0.60 14.30
N PHE A 33 -14.21 1.86 14.09
CA PHE A 33 -14.95 2.77 13.20
C PHE A 33 -14.96 2.27 11.76
N ALA A 34 -13.82 1.78 11.27
CA ALA A 34 -13.74 1.22 9.92
C ALA A 34 -14.78 0.10 9.71
N GLU A 35 -14.90 -0.84 10.64
CA GLU A 35 -15.83 -1.96 10.52
C GLU A 35 -17.31 -1.51 10.49
N VAL A 36 -17.68 -0.49 11.26
CA VAL A 36 -19.05 0.05 11.22
C VAL A 36 -19.29 0.85 9.94
N LEU A 37 -18.35 1.70 9.53
CA LEU A 37 -18.43 2.48 8.30
C LEU A 37 -18.45 1.58 7.06
N ASP A 38 -17.68 0.50 7.05
CA ASP A 38 -17.64 -0.48 5.96
C ASP A 38 -19.01 -1.14 5.77
N ASN A 39 -19.71 -1.49 6.85
CA ASN A 39 -21.06 -2.04 6.76
C ASN A 39 -22.06 -1.02 6.15
N ALA A 40 -21.96 0.25 6.52
CA ALA A 40 -22.77 1.31 5.94
C ALA A 40 -22.44 1.55 4.46
N MET A 41 -21.14 1.49 4.10
CA MET A 41 -20.67 1.60 2.73
C MET A 41 -21.13 0.42 1.87
N ASP A 42 -21.21 -0.80 2.40
CA ASP A 42 -21.73 -1.95 1.67
C ASP A 42 -23.20 -1.74 1.25
N GLU A 43 -24.02 -1.07 2.06
CA GLU A 43 -25.38 -0.67 1.68
C GLU A 43 -25.38 0.38 0.55
N ALA A 44 -24.42 1.30 0.55
CA ALA A 44 -24.28 2.31 -0.50
C ALA A 44 -23.81 1.69 -1.82
N VAL A 45 -22.80 0.81 -1.78
CA VAL A 45 -22.27 0.08 -2.93
C VAL A 45 -23.35 -0.83 -3.54
N ALA A 46 -24.21 -1.43 -2.71
CA ALA A 46 -25.36 -2.20 -3.17
C ALA A 46 -26.51 -1.33 -3.73
N GLY A 47 -26.39 0.00 -3.70
CA GLY A 47 -27.38 0.94 -4.23
C GLY A 47 -28.59 1.17 -3.31
N HIS A 48 -28.51 0.76 -2.04
CA HIS A 48 -29.60 0.90 -1.07
C HIS A 48 -29.46 2.13 -0.18
N ALA A 49 -28.24 2.59 0.08
CA ALA A 49 -27.97 3.84 0.79
C ALA A 49 -27.50 4.94 -0.18
N THR A 50 -27.93 6.18 0.09
CA THR A 50 -27.50 7.39 -0.63
C THR A 50 -26.71 8.34 0.26
N PHE A 51 -26.85 8.23 1.58
CA PHE A 51 -26.03 9.00 2.53
C PHE A 51 -25.67 8.20 3.77
N ILE A 52 -24.56 8.59 4.39
CA ILE A 52 -24.07 8.10 5.68
C ILE A 52 -23.73 9.31 6.54
N GLU A 53 -24.10 9.28 7.81
CA GLU A 53 -23.80 10.31 8.78
C GLU A 53 -22.83 9.75 9.81
N VAL A 54 -21.72 10.45 10.04
CA VAL A 54 -20.70 10.12 11.02
C VAL A 54 -20.65 11.26 12.03
N THR A 55 -20.91 10.95 13.30
CA THR A 55 -20.90 11.94 14.39
C THR A 55 -19.95 11.50 15.49
N LEU A 56 -18.95 12.32 15.78
CA LEU A 56 -18.10 12.19 16.97
C LEU A 56 -18.59 13.17 18.05
N GLU A 57 -19.05 12.61 19.16
CA GLU A 57 -19.59 13.36 20.30
C GLU A 57 -18.56 13.49 21.43
N THR A 58 -18.83 14.36 22.40
CA THR A 58 -18.10 14.38 23.67
C THR A 58 -18.20 13.02 24.38
N ASP A 59 -17.33 12.77 25.35
CA ASP A 59 -17.30 11.53 26.16
C ASP A 59 -16.94 10.25 25.41
N GLY A 60 -16.46 10.36 24.16
CA GLY A 60 -15.90 9.25 23.38
C GLY A 60 -16.92 8.43 22.61
N TRP A 61 -18.16 8.92 22.47
CA TRP A 61 -19.19 8.27 21.64
C TRP A 61 -18.97 8.57 20.16
N LEU A 62 -19.04 7.51 19.36
CA LEU A 62 -18.98 7.58 17.90
C LEU A 62 -20.24 6.95 17.31
N THR A 63 -20.89 7.69 16.43
CA THR A 63 -22.15 7.30 15.77
C THR A 63 -21.95 7.21 14.26
N VAL A 64 -22.42 6.11 13.66
CA VAL A 64 -22.56 5.94 12.21
C VAL A 64 -24.02 5.64 11.90
N ASN A 65 -24.64 6.41 11.03
CA ASN A 65 -26.04 6.27 10.63
C ASN A 65 -26.15 6.22 9.10
N ASP A 66 -26.68 5.13 8.55
CA ASP A 66 -26.94 5.00 7.12
C ASP A 66 -28.44 5.05 6.81
N ASN A 67 -28.78 5.35 5.56
CA ASN A 67 -30.14 5.24 5.04
C ASN A 67 -30.36 4.04 4.12
N GLY A 68 -29.68 2.92 4.40
CA GLY A 68 -29.80 1.66 3.68
C GLY A 68 -31.10 0.90 4.01
N ARG A 69 -31.07 -0.43 3.81
CA ARG A 69 -32.22 -1.31 4.09
C ARG A 69 -32.54 -1.45 5.58
N GLY A 70 -31.52 -1.32 6.43
CA GLY A 70 -31.61 -1.64 7.86
C GLY A 70 -31.26 -3.10 8.15
N ILE A 71 -30.62 -3.37 9.29
CA ILE A 71 -30.37 -4.75 9.75
C ILE A 71 -31.71 -5.45 10.01
N PRO A 72 -31.92 -6.70 9.52
CA PRO A 72 -33.17 -7.44 9.78
C PRO A 72 -33.51 -7.56 11.26
N VAL A 73 -34.78 -7.37 11.60
CA VAL A 73 -35.28 -7.33 12.99
C VAL A 73 -36.15 -8.53 13.35
N GLU A 74 -36.55 -9.33 12.37
CA GLU A 74 -37.35 -10.53 12.61
C GLU A 74 -36.58 -11.59 13.39
N SER A 75 -37.30 -12.54 13.99
CA SER A 75 -36.70 -13.70 14.64
C SER A 75 -35.83 -14.49 13.66
N HIS A 76 -34.62 -14.84 14.08
CA HIS A 76 -33.69 -15.58 13.23
C HIS A 76 -34.14 -17.05 13.08
N PRO A 77 -34.17 -17.66 11.87
CA PRO A 77 -34.68 -19.02 11.68
C PRO A 77 -33.97 -20.09 12.53
N LYS A 78 -32.64 -19.98 12.69
CA LYS A 78 -31.85 -20.87 13.56
C LYS A 78 -31.90 -20.51 15.06
N PHE A 79 -32.28 -19.28 15.38
CA PHE A 79 -32.35 -18.80 16.77
C PHE A 79 -33.70 -18.10 17.00
N PRO A 80 -34.83 -18.84 17.04
CA PRO A 80 -36.17 -18.23 17.02
C PRO A 80 -36.46 -17.27 18.18
N LYS A 81 -35.72 -17.42 19.28
CA LYS A 81 -35.81 -16.59 20.50
C LYS A 81 -35.03 -15.27 20.40
N LYS A 82 -34.21 -15.08 19.37
CA LYS A 82 -33.38 -13.89 19.14
C LYS A 82 -33.77 -13.23 17.81
N SER A 83 -33.74 -11.90 17.77
CA SER A 83 -33.84 -11.17 16.49
C SER A 83 -32.58 -11.40 15.66
N ALA A 84 -32.68 -11.29 14.35
CA ALA A 84 -31.53 -11.32 13.46
C ALA A 84 -30.50 -10.23 13.83
N LEU A 85 -30.95 -9.04 14.24
CA LEU A 85 -30.10 -8.00 14.83
C LEU A 85 -29.29 -8.52 16.02
N GLU A 86 -29.93 -9.12 17.02
CA GLU A 86 -29.21 -9.63 18.19
C GLU A 86 -28.20 -10.72 17.80
N VAL A 87 -28.57 -11.60 16.87
CA VAL A 87 -27.67 -12.66 16.37
C VAL A 87 -26.43 -12.05 15.72
N VAL A 88 -26.59 -11.09 14.80
CA VAL A 88 -25.46 -10.40 14.12
C VAL A 88 -24.57 -9.63 15.10
N MET A 89 -25.15 -9.05 16.16
CA MET A 89 -24.38 -8.29 17.15
C MET A 89 -23.67 -9.18 18.18
N THR A 90 -24.11 -10.44 18.38
CA THR A 90 -23.64 -11.30 19.49
C THR A 90 -22.97 -12.60 19.04
N THR A 91 -22.99 -12.91 17.75
CA THR A 91 -22.47 -14.17 17.20
C THR A 91 -21.43 -13.88 16.12
N LEU A 92 -20.23 -14.44 16.27
CA LEU A 92 -19.22 -14.41 15.22
C LEU A 92 -19.69 -15.20 14.01
N HIS A 93 -19.29 -14.74 12.82
CA HIS A 93 -19.64 -15.35 11.55
C HIS A 93 -21.16 -15.40 11.29
N ALA A 94 -21.89 -14.38 11.76
CA ALA A 94 -23.31 -14.20 11.51
C ALA A 94 -23.54 -12.97 10.62
N GLY A 95 -24.15 -13.16 9.45
CA GLY A 95 -24.47 -12.06 8.55
C GLY A 95 -25.03 -12.56 7.21
N GLY A 96 -25.72 -11.67 6.48
CA GLY A 96 -26.23 -11.98 5.14
C GLY A 96 -25.17 -11.97 4.04
N LYS A 97 -23.90 -11.72 4.39
CA LYS A 97 -22.78 -11.50 3.45
C LYS A 97 -22.11 -12.81 2.97
N PHE A 98 -22.57 -13.96 3.46
CA PHE A 98 -22.05 -15.29 3.05
C PHE A 98 -22.77 -15.88 1.84
N ASP A 99 -23.94 -15.35 1.49
CA ASP A 99 -24.70 -15.78 0.32
C ASP A 99 -24.71 -14.64 -0.71
N SER A 100 -24.34 -14.95 -1.94
CA SER A 100 -24.15 -13.99 -3.05
C SER A 100 -25.41 -13.19 -3.42
N GLY A 101 -26.58 -13.58 -2.87
CA GLY A 101 -27.86 -12.93 -3.13
C GLY A 101 -28.04 -11.55 -2.50
N ALA A 102 -27.54 -11.30 -1.28
CA ALA A 102 -27.82 -10.04 -0.56
C ALA A 102 -26.79 -8.94 -0.81
N TYR A 103 -25.53 -9.31 -1.09
CA TYR A 103 -24.42 -8.42 -1.44
C TYR A 103 -23.53 -9.08 -2.49
N GLN A 104 -23.41 -8.45 -3.66
CA GLN A 104 -22.59 -9.00 -4.75
C GLN A 104 -21.12 -8.61 -4.64
N THR A 105 -20.80 -7.43 -4.10
CA THR A 105 -19.42 -6.99 -3.81
C THR A 105 -19.44 -6.27 -2.48
N SER A 106 -18.81 -6.87 -1.46
CA SER A 106 -18.83 -6.37 -0.08
C SER A 106 -17.43 -6.44 0.52
N GLY A 107 -17.08 -5.46 1.35
CA GLY A 107 -15.83 -5.48 2.12
C GLY A 107 -15.92 -6.37 3.37
N GLY A 108 -17.12 -6.54 3.93
CA GLY A 108 -17.35 -7.37 5.11
C GLY A 108 -17.52 -8.85 4.78
N LEU A 109 -16.44 -9.63 4.71
CA LEU A 109 -16.52 -11.03 4.25
C LEU A 109 -16.70 -12.06 5.36
N HIS A 110 -16.23 -11.75 6.57
CA HIS A 110 -16.14 -12.76 7.63
C HIS A 110 -17.37 -12.80 8.54
N GLY A 111 -18.31 -11.84 8.44
CA GLY A 111 -19.47 -11.74 9.34
C GLY A 111 -19.09 -11.54 10.80
N VAL A 112 -17.95 -10.86 11.04
CA VAL A 112 -17.33 -10.71 12.37
C VAL A 112 -17.25 -9.23 12.80
N GLY A 113 -17.25 -8.29 11.85
CA GLY A 113 -16.95 -6.87 12.09
C GLY A 113 -17.76 -6.21 13.20
N VAL A 114 -19.09 -6.13 13.05
CA VAL A 114 -19.95 -5.42 14.02
C VAL A 114 -20.05 -6.16 15.37
N SER A 115 -19.97 -7.49 15.37
CA SER A 115 -19.90 -8.27 16.61
C SER A 115 -18.61 -8.01 17.39
N VAL A 116 -17.47 -7.81 16.70
CA VAL A 116 -16.20 -7.43 17.33
C VAL A 116 -16.27 -6.02 17.89
N VAL A 117 -16.88 -5.07 17.16
CA VAL A 117 -17.14 -3.72 17.67
C VAL A 117 -17.98 -3.78 18.95
N ASN A 118 -19.04 -4.58 18.96
CA ASN A 118 -19.86 -4.79 20.15
C ASN A 118 -19.06 -5.40 21.32
N ALA A 119 -18.24 -6.43 21.05
CA ALA A 119 -17.40 -7.07 22.05
C ALA A 119 -16.42 -6.09 22.70
N LEU A 120 -15.83 -5.19 21.91
CA LEU A 120 -14.77 -4.28 22.33
C LEU A 120 -15.27 -2.88 22.73
N ALA A 121 -16.57 -2.66 22.69
CA ALA A 121 -17.22 -1.46 23.22
C ALA A 121 -17.58 -1.64 24.70
N GLU A 122 -17.43 -0.56 25.48
CA GLU A 122 -18.01 -0.49 26.83
C GLU A 122 -19.54 -0.54 26.73
N LYS A 123 -20.09 0.27 25.84
CA LYS A 123 -21.51 0.36 25.51
C LYS A 123 -21.70 0.52 24.01
N LEU A 124 -22.75 -0.11 23.50
CA LEU A 124 -23.17 0.01 22.11
C LEU A 124 -24.69 0.07 22.03
N GLU A 125 -25.20 1.00 21.23
CA GLU A 125 -26.60 1.25 20.96
C GLU A 125 -26.85 1.06 19.45
N VAL A 126 -27.85 0.25 19.10
CA VAL A 126 -28.30 0.11 17.72
C VAL A 126 -29.75 0.55 17.61
N GLU A 127 -30.03 1.42 16.65
CA GLU A 127 -31.39 1.69 16.19
C GLU A 127 -31.55 1.24 14.73
N VAL A 128 -32.67 0.60 14.41
CA VAL A 128 -33.03 0.25 13.04
C VAL A 128 -34.39 0.81 12.70
N ALA A 129 -34.46 1.55 11.59
CA ALA A 129 -35.72 1.99 11.02
C ALA A 129 -36.04 1.13 9.79
N ILE A 130 -37.08 0.31 9.89
CA ILE A 130 -37.52 -0.59 8.82
C ILE A 130 -39.06 -0.61 8.78
N ALA A 131 -39.63 -0.57 7.57
CA ALA A 131 -41.08 -0.54 7.36
C ALA A 131 -41.85 0.52 8.18
N GLY A 132 -41.26 1.71 8.40
CA GLY A 132 -41.87 2.80 9.16
C GLY A 132 -41.90 2.61 10.68
N GLN A 133 -41.20 1.58 11.18
CA GLN A 133 -41.10 1.26 12.60
C GLN A 133 -39.66 1.40 13.08
N LEU A 134 -39.46 2.08 14.21
CA LEU A 134 -38.15 2.18 14.85
C LEU A 134 -38.00 1.07 15.89
N TYR A 135 -36.86 0.41 15.87
CA TYR A 135 -36.44 -0.59 16.85
C TYR A 135 -35.13 -0.17 17.49
N GLY A 136 -34.89 -0.58 18.73
CA GLY A 136 -33.65 -0.29 19.44
C GLY A 136 -33.20 -1.42 20.35
N GLN A 137 -31.89 -1.65 20.42
CA GLN A 137 -31.27 -2.59 21.35
C GLN A 137 -29.94 -2.04 21.86
N GLU A 138 -29.67 -2.30 23.13
CA GLU A 138 -28.47 -1.84 23.83
C GLU A 138 -27.62 -3.03 24.26
N PHE A 139 -26.31 -2.84 24.21
CA PHE A 139 -25.32 -3.84 24.54
C PHE A 139 -24.23 -3.23 25.43
N SER A 140 -23.61 -4.09 26.24
CA SER A 140 -22.45 -3.74 27.07
C SER A 140 -21.42 -4.86 26.93
N ARG A 141 -20.23 -4.54 26.44
CA ARG A 141 -19.12 -5.50 26.30
C ARG A 141 -19.50 -6.78 25.56
N GLY A 142 -20.28 -6.65 24.48
CA GLY A 142 -20.76 -7.76 23.67
C GLY A 142 -22.05 -8.43 24.17
N LEU A 143 -22.52 -8.10 25.37
CA LEU A 143 -23.72 -8.72 25.96
C LEU A 143 -24.96 -7.84 25.75
N PRO A 144 -26.10 -8.40 25.33
CA PRO A 144 -27.35 -7.65 25.23
C PRO A 144 -27.86 -7.25 26.63
N LEU A 145 -28.20 -5.98 26.82
CA LEU A 145 -28.78 -5.47 28.08
C LEU A 145 -30.29 -5.74 28.19
N GLY A 146 -30.90 -6.16 27.09
CA GLY A 146 -32.31 -6.53 27.03
C GLY A 146 -32.67 -7.01 25.62
N LYS A 147 -33.94 -7.36 25.45
CA LYS A 147 -34.51 -7.72 24.15
C LYS A 147 -34.66 -6.48 23.25
N LEU A 148 -34.75 -6.71 21.95
CA LEU A 148 -35.09 -5.68 20.97
C LEU A 148 -36.41 -4.97 21.35
N LYS A 149 -36.35 -3.64 21.51
CA LYS A 149 -37.49 -2.80 21.87
C LYS A 149 -38.08 -2.17 20.61
N THR A 150 -39.41 -2.07 20.58
CA THR A 150 -40.13 -1.27 19.58
C THR A 150 -40.25 0.16 20.10
N LEU A 151 -39.60 1.12 19.44
CA LEU A 151 -39.47 2.51 19.89
C LEU A 151 -40.54 3.46 19.30
N GLY A 152 -41.49 2.92 18.52
CA GLY A 152 -42.58 3.68 17.92
C GLY A 152 -42.39 3.98 16.43
N ARG A 153 -43.44 4.51 15.81
CA ARG A 153 -43.46 4.77 14.35
C ARG A 153 -42.57 5.94 13.99
N VAL A 154 -41.90 5.83 12.85
CA VAL A 154 -41.06 6.89 12.27
C VAL A 154 -41.41 7.08 10.80
N ASN A 155 -41.56 8.34 10.40
CA ASN A 155 -41.82 8.72 9.01
C ASN A 155 -40.52 9.15 8.35
N ASN A 156 -40.36 8.83 7.06
CA ASN A 156 -39.22 9.26 6.23
C ASN A 156 -37.83 8.90 6.79
N ARG A 157 -37.75 7.86 7.62
CA ARG A 157 -36.50 7.30 8.17
C ARG A 157 -36.41 5.83 7.80
N ARG A 158 -35.23 5.41 7.35
CA ARG A 158 -34.85 4.00 7.11
C ARG A 158 -33.36 3.82 7.41
N GLY A 159 -32.92 2.57 7.52
CA GLY A 159 -31.50 2.24 7.68
C GLY A 159 -31.12 1.94 9.12
N THR A 160 -29.82 1.93 9.39
CA THR A 160 -29.24 1.54 10.69
C THR A 160 -28.43 2.67 11.29
N LYS A 161 -28.60 2.91 12.58
CA LYS A 161 -27.73 3.74 13.41
C LYS A 161 -27.00 2.86 14.41
N VAL A 162 -25.68 2.91 14.40
CA VAL A 162 -24.81 2.26 15.40
C VAL A 162 -24.04 3.34 16.13
N ARG A 163 -24.22 3.41 17.44
CA ARG A 163 -23.55 4.35 18.34
C ARG A 163 -22.79 3.57 19.40
N PHE A 164 -21.49 3.81 19.57
CA PHE A 164 -20.68 3.02 20.49
C PHE A 164 -19.56 3.82 21.15
N LYS A 165 -19.13 3.33 22.31
CA LYS A 165 -18.00 3.86 23.08
C LYS A 165 -16.98 2.75 23.31
N PRO A 166 -15.71 2.88 22.87
CA PRO A 166 -14.68 1.87 23.07
C PRO A 166 -14.44 1.55 24.55
N ASP A 167 -14.11 0.29 24.86
CA ASP A 167 -13.86 -0.14 26.24
C ASP A 167 -12.47 0.27 26.72
N ALA A 168 -12.42 1.19 27.69
CA ALA A 168 -11.18 1.63 28.33
C ALA A 168 -10.41 0.48 29.03
N GLN A 169 -11.06 -0.65 29.34
CA GLN A 169 -10.38 -1.84 29.87
C GLN A 169 -9.54 -2.56 28.81
N ILE A 170 -9.85 -2.37 27.53
CA ILE A 170 -9.14 -2.99 26.40
C ILE A 170 -8.10 -2.03 25.83
N PHE A 171 -8.50 -0.78 25.57
CA PHE A 171 -7.65 0.21 24.88
C PHE A 171 -6.86 1.11 25.85
N GLY A 172 -7.16 1.04 27.15
CA GLY A 172 -6.58 1.91 28.17
C GLY A 172 -7.38 3.22 28.35
N ALA A 173 -7.31 3.79 29.55
CA ALA A 173 -8.09 4.99 29.92
C ALA A 173 -7.69 6.27 29.17
N GLY A 174 -6.48 6.31 28.60
CA GLY A 174 -6.00 7.43 27.78
C GLY A 174 -6.35 7.34 26.30
N ALA A 175 -6.97 6.24 25.86
CA ALA A 175 -7.35 6.06 24.47
C ALA A 175 -8.49 7.01 24.09
N HIS A 176 -8.29 7.79 23.04
CA HIS A 176 -9.26 8.76 22.55
C HIS A 176 -9.27 8.76 21.02
N TRP A 177 -10.45 9.04 20.46
CA TRP A 177 -10.60 9.20 19.03
C TRP A 177 -9.73 10.37 18.54
N LYS A 178 -9.12 10.20 17.36
CA LYS A 178 -8.45 11.27 16.64
C LYS A 178 -9.40 11.78 15.55
N PRO A 179 -10.03 12.97 15.71
CA PRO A 179 -10.98 13.48 14.73
C PRO A 179 -10.39 13.55 13.32
N ALA A 180 -9.14 14.00 13.19
CA ALA A 180 -8.46 14.08 11.90
C ALA A 180 -8.33 12.73 11.19
N ARG A 181 -8.17 11.63 11.95
CA ARG A 181 -8.09 10.28 11.40
C ARG A 181 -9.47 9.79 10.96
N LEU A 182 -10.48 9.95 11.81
CA LEU A 182 -11.87 9.58 11.49
C LEU A 182 -12.42 10.36 10.29
N PHE A 183 -12.14 11.66 10.22
CA PHE A 183 -12.51 12.51 9.09
C PHE A 183 -11.80 12.07 7.81
N ARG A 184 -10.50 11.78 7.86
CA ARG A 184 -9.74 11.25 6.71
C ARG A 184 -10.30 9.92 6.23
N MET A 185 -10.60 9.00 7.13
CA MET A 185 -11.21 7.71 6.82
C MET A 185 -12.58 7.88 6.13
N SER A 186 -13.43 8.77 6.68
CA SER A 186 -14.73 9.13 6.09
C SER A 186 -14.57 9.71 4.68
N ARG A 187 -13.62 10.64 4.50
CA ARG A 187 -13.32 11.29 3.22
C ARG A 187 -12.81 10.30 2.18
N SER A 188 -11.88 9.42 2.55
CA SER A 188 -11.38 8.37 1.65
C SER A 188 -12.52 7.46 1.18
N LYS A 189 -13.48 7.07 2.05
CA LYS A 189 -14.65 6.28 1.63
C LYS A 189 -15.55 7.00 0.62
N ALA A 190 -15.77 8.30 0.81
CA ALA A 190 -16.56 9.10 -0.13
C ALA A 190 -15.93 9.18 -1.54
N TYR A 191 -14.60 9.14 -1.66
CA TYR A 191 -13.92 9.06 -2.96
C TYR A 191 -14.08 7.70 -3.65
N LEU A 192 -14.17 6.62 -2.87
CA LEU A 192 -14.24 5.25 -3.42
C LEU A 192 -15.59 4.91 -4.04
N PHE A 193 -16.62 5.69 -3.72
CA PHE A 193 -17.94 5.53 -4.30
C PHE A 193 -18.62 6.90 -4.48
N GLY A 194 -18.48 7.50 -5.65
CA GLY A 194 -19.04 8.84 -5.94
C GLY A 194 -20.58 8.95 -5.85
N GLY A 195 -21.29 7.83 -5.67
CA GLY A 195 -22.73 7.77 -5.45
C GLY A 195 -23.20 8.02 -4.02
N VAL A 196 -22.29 8.07 -3.03
CA VAL A 196 -22.65 8.31 -1.62
C VAL A 196 -22.27 9.71 -1.16
N GLU A 197 -23.12 10.29 -0.31
CA GLU A 197 -22.82 11.49 0.47
C GLU A 197 -22.48 11.09 1.91
N ILE A 198 -21.28 11.42 2.39
CA ILE A 198 -20.91 11.21 3.80
C ILE A 198 -20.96 12.55 4.53
N ARG A 199 -21.85 12.66 5.53
CA ARG A 199 -22.01 13.84 6.37
C ARG A 199 -21.20 13.65 7.65
N TRP A 200 -20.17 14.45 7.82
CA TRP A 200 -19.31 14.45 8.98
C TRP A 200 -19.75 15.52 9.97
N ARG A 201 -19.83 15.15 11.25
CA ARG A 201 -19.99 16.07 12.38
C ARG A 201 -19.04 15.66 13.51
N CYS A 202 -18.39 16.65 14.10
CA CYS A 202 -17.49 16.48 15.23
C CYS A 202 -17.73 17.64 16.20
N ASP A 203 -17.81 17.33 17.48
CA ASP A 203 -17.79 18.37 18.50
C ASP A 203 -16.51 19.23 18.35
N PRO A 204 -16.61 20.56 18.23
CA PRO A 204 -15.45 21.43 18.04
C PRO A 204 -14.40 21.33 19.15
N SER A 205 -14.80 20.98 20.38
CA SER A 205 -13.87 20.88 21.52
C SER A 205 -12.88 19.72 21.40
N LEU A 206 -13.15 18.75 20.52
CA LEU A 206 -12.29 17.59 20.29
C LEU A 206 -11.23 17.85 19.20
N ILE A 207 -11.37 18.95 18.45
CA ILE A 207 -10.52 19.25 17.29
C ILE A 207 -9.29 20.02 17.75
N ASP A 208 -8.11 19.45 17.45
CA ASP A 208 -6.84 20.11 17.77
C ASP A 208 -6.74 21.49 17.06
N PRO A 209 -6.28 22.54 17.75
CA PRO A 209 -6.08 23.85 17.14
C PRO A 209 -5.17 23.76 15.90
N GLY A 210 -5.66 24.26 14.76
CA GLY A 210 -4.93 24.24 13.49
C GLY A 210 -5.02 22.93 12.69
N ALA A 211 -5.79 21.94 13.14
CA ALA A 211 -6.04 20.74 12.34
C ALA A 211 -6.90 21.04 11.10
N ASP A 212 -6.62 20.36 9.96
CA ASP A 212 -7.43 20.38 8.72
C ASP A 212 -8.76 19.59 8.87
N THR A 213 -9.31 19.53 10.08
CA THR A 213 -10.55 18.79 10.38
C THR A 213 -11.65 19.78 10.68
N PRO A 214 -12.66 19.91 9.80
CA PRO A 214 -13.78 20.79 10.08
C PRO A 214 -14.73 20.15 11.11
N PRO A 215 -15.45 20.97 11.90
CA PRO A 215 -16.49 20.48 12.81
C PRO A 215 -17.68 19.89 12.05
N GLU A 216 -17.99 20.40 10.87
CA GLU A 216 -19.02 19.83 9.99
C GLU A 216 -18.51 19.81 8.54
N ALA A 217 -18.83 18.76 7.79
CA ALA A 217 -18.55 18.69 6.37
C ALA A 217 -19.52 17.75 5.64
N VAL A 218 -19.77 18.05 4.37
CA VAL A 218 -20.46 17.15 3.45
C VAL A 218 -19.45 16.67 2.43
N LEU A 219 -19.20 15.36 2.43
CA LEU A 219 -18.18 14.70 1.61
C LEU A 219 -18.88 13.97 0.47
N ARG A 220 -18.73 14.50 -0.74
CA ARG A 220 -19.30 13.93 -1.96
C ARG A 220 -18.39 14.24 -3.14
N PHE A 221 -17.87 13.19 -3.78
CA PHE A 221 -16.86 13.32 -4.83
C PHE A 221 -17.29 12.53 -6.07
N PRO A 222 -18.08 13.15 -6.97
CA PRO A 222 -18.61 12.46 -8.15
C PRO A 222 -17.52 12.01 -9.13
N GLY A 223 -16.35 12.67 -9.15
CA GLY A 223 -15.19 12.26 -9.93
C GLY A 223 -14.36 11.14 -9.28
N GLY A 224 -14.75 10.67 -8.09
CA GLY A 224 -14.17 9.48 -7.46
C GLY A 224 -12.66 9.56 -7.25
N LEU A 225 -11.94 8.55 -7.72
CA LEU A 225 -10.48 8.48 -7.58
C LEU A 225 -9.74 9.58 -8.35
N LYS A 226 -10.33 10.13 -9.42
CA LYS A 226 -9.74 11.26 -10.13
C LYS A 226 -9.68 12.50 -9.22
N ASP A 227 -10.78 12.80 -8.53
CA ASP A 227 -10.85 13.94 -7.60
C ASP A 227 -9.91 13.72 -6.41
N TYR A 228 -9.81 12.47 -5.95
CA TYR A 228 -8.90 12.12 -4.87
C TYR A 228 -7.44 12.33 -5.30
N LEU A 229 -7.04 11.79 -6.44
CA LEU A 229 -5.68 11.96 -6.95
C LEU A 229 -5.35 13.44 -7.15
N ALA A 230 -6.25 14.21 -7.76
CA ALA A 230 -6.05 15.64 -8.01
C ALA A 230 -5.76 16.43 -6.72
N ARG A 231 -6.38 16.06 -5.60
CA ARG A 231 -6.07 16.65 -4.29
C ARG A 231 -4.68 16.28 -3.79
N GLU A 232 -4.28 15.02 -3.88
CA GLU A 232 -3.00 14.52 -3.34
C GLU A 232 -1.77 14.98 -4.14
N ILE A 233 -1.97 15.34 -5.42
CA ILE A 233 -0.92 15.87 -6.30
C ILE A 233 -0.97 17.39 -6.47
N HIS A 234 -1.88 18.08 -5.76
CA HIS A 234 -2.04 19.52 -5.89
C HIS A 234 -0.73 20.25 -5.56
N GLY A 235 -0.23 21.04 -6.52
CA GLY A 235 1.01 21.81 -6.39
C GLY A 235 2.29 21.01 -6.67
N LYS A 236 2.21 19.73 -7.04
CA LYS A 236 3.36 18.90 -7.41
C LYS A 236 3.67 19.00 -8.90
N GLU A 237 4.94 18.84 -9.25
CA GLU A 237 5.37 18.79 -10.65
C GLU A 237 5.15 17.39 -11.24
N LEU A 238 4.50 17.34 -12.41
CA LEU A 238 4.11 16.10 -13.07
C LEU A 238 4.95 15.86 -14.33
N VAL A 239 5.31 14.60 -14.57
CA VAL A 239 6.01 14.17 -15.79
C VAL A 239 5.11 14.32 -17.01
N ALA A 240 3.85 13.91 -16.87
CA ALA A 240 2.83 14.05 -17.89
C ALA A 240 1.72 14.98 -17.39
N ASP A 241 1.28 15.90 -18.25
CA ASP A 241 0.39 17.00 -17.86
C ASP A 241 -1.03 16.50 -17.50
N GLN A 242 -1.43 15.34 -18.03
CA GLN A 242 -2.73 14.74 -17.77
C GLN A 242 -2.58 13.42 -17.01
N PRO A 243 -3.34 13.21 -15.91
CA PRO A 243 -3.35 11.92 -15.24
C PRO A 243 -4.00 10.86 -16.13
N PHE A 244 -3.51 9.63 -16.04
CA PHE A 244 -4.16 8.48 -16.65
C PHE A 244 -5.26 7.98 -15.71
N VAL A 245 -6.51 8.21 -16.11
CA VAL A 245 -7.70 7.89 -15.32
C VAL A 245 -8.64 7.00 -16.11
N GLY A 246 -9.37 6.13 -15.42
CA GLY A 246 -10.38 5.30 -16.06
C GLY A 246 -11.29 4.61 -15.08
N LYS A 247 -12.46 4.20 -15.59
CA LYS A 247 -13.49 3.52 -14.82
C LYS A 247 -14.20 2.51 -15.70
N ILE A 248 -14.34 1.29 -15.19
CA ILE A 248 -15.16 0.23 -15.76
C ILE A 248 -16.20 -0.15 -14.71
N THR A 249 -17.47 -0.10 -15.10
CA THR A 249 -18.58 -0.55 -14.26
C THR A 249 -19.21 -1.77 -14.91
N ARG A 250 -19.30 -2.86 -14.15
CA ARG A 250 -19.96 -4.10 -14.57
C ARG A 250 -21.26 -4.29 -13.81
N GLU A 251 -22.22 -4.94 -14.45
CA GLU A 251 -23.45 -5.33 -13.80
C GLU A 251 -23.15 -6.23 -12.60
N GLY A 252 -23.75 -5.92 -11.45
CA GLY A 252 -23.49 -6.65 -10.22
C GLY A 252 -22.16 -6.34 -9.52
N GLY A 253 -21.42 -5.34 -9.98
CA GLY A 253 -20.21 -4.83 -9.32
C GLY A 253 -18.95 -5.66 -9.56
N HIS A 254 -19.05 -6.99 -9.66
CA HIS A 254 -17.89 -7.87 -9.86
C HIS A 254 -17.11 -7.53 -11.14
N GLY A 255 -15.81 -7.29 -10.99
CA GLY A 255 -14.93 -6.87 -12.09
C GLY A 255 -15.04 -5.39 -12.43
N SER A 256 -15.77 -4.58 -11.65
CA SER A 256 -15.70 -3.12 -11.75
C SER A 256 -14.36 -2.64 -11.21
N LEU A 257 -13.82 -1.61 -11.84
CA LEU A 257 -12.49 -1.10 -11.55
C LEU A 257 -12.48 0.41 -11.79
N GLU A 258 -11.86 1.14 -10.89
CA GLU A 258 -11.56 2.56 -11.07
C GLU A 258 -10.08 2.77 -10.78
N TRP A 259 -9.41 3.59 -11.60
CA TRP A 259 -8.01 3.93 -11.41
C TRP A 259 -7.73 5.38 -11.76
N ALA A 260 -6.73 5.94 -11.09
CA ALA A 260 -6.16 7.22 -11.40
C ALA A 260 -4.65 7.18 -11.09
N VAL A 261 -3.80 7.52 -12.04
CA VAL A 261 -2.35 7.60 -11.82
C VAL A 261 -1.76 8.82 -12.49
N SER A 262 -0.80 9.44 -11.80
CA SER A 262 0.09 10.45 -12.35
C SER A 262 1.53 10.16 -11.93
N TRP A 263 2.49 10.68 -12.66
CA TRP A 263 3.92 10.51 -12.38
C TRP A 263 4.50 11.82 -11.90
N LEU A 264 5.17 11.79 -10.74
CA LEU A 264 5.77 12.94 -10.10
C LEU A 264 7.21 13.09 -10.57
N ALA A 265 7.62 14.30 -10.92
CA ALA A 265 8.98 14.54 -11.43
C ALA A 265 10.03 14.48 -10.31
N GLU A 266 9.72 15.11 -9.17
CA GLU A 266 10.68 15.28 -8.07
C GLU A 266 10.27 14.53 -6.80
N ASP A 267 8.97 14.51 -6.48
CA ASP A 267 8.45 13.93 -5.24
C ASP A 267 8.50 12.39 -5.22
N ASP A 268 8.45 11.84 -4.00
CA ASP A 268 8.24 10.41 -3.78
C ASP A 268 6.81 9.99 -4.19
N GLY A 269 6.71 8.83 -4.81
CA GLY A 269 5.45 8.23 -5.21
C GLY A 269 4.69 7.59 -4.05
N PHE A 270 3.41 7.32 -4.29
CA PHE A 270 2.57 6.53 -3.40
C PHE A 270 1.56 5.72 -4.21
N VAL A 271 1.15 4.57 -3.66
CA VAL A 271 0.05 3.77 -4.20
C VAL A 271 -0.99 3.59 -3.11
N HIS A 272 -2.22 3.95 -3.40
CA HIS A 272 -3.39 3.70 -2.56
C HIS A 272 -4.33 2.76 -3.29
N SER A 273 -4.35 1.51 -2.84
CA SER A 273 -5.16 0.47 -3.46
C SER A 273 -6.29 0.01 -2.53
N TYR A 274 -7.38 -0.41 -3.15
CA TYR A 274 -8.61 -0.78 -2.48
C TYR A 274 -9.27 -1.99 -3.16
N CYS A 275 -9.90 -2.83 -2.36
CA CYS A 275 -10.78 -3.90 -2.83
C CYS A 275 -12.12 -3.81 -2.09
N ASN A 276 -13.24 -3.67 -2.81
CA ASN A 276 -14.58 -3.45 -2.24
C ASN A 276 -14.59 -2.31 -1.21
N THR A 277 -13.97 -1.17 -1.56
CA THR A 277 -13.73 0.00 -0.70
C THR A 277 -12.78 -0.19 0.49
N ILE A 278 -12.27 -1.40 0.75
CA ILE A 278 -11.35 -1.67 1.84
C ILE A 278 -9.92 -1.35 1.40
N PRO A 279 -9.16 -0.55 2.16
CA PRO A 279 -7.77 -0.23 1.84
C PRO A 279 -6.89 -1.47 1.95
N THR A 280 -6.00 -1.63 0.98
CA THR A 280 -4.96 -2.69 0.96
C THR A 280 -3.57 -2.06 1.04
N PRO A 281 -3.13 -1.58 2.22
CA PRO A 281 -1.86 -0.85 2.39
C PRO A 281 -0.63 -1.68 2.04
N ASP A 282 -0.70 -3.01 2.11
CA ASP A 282 0.40 -3.91 1.74
C ASP A 282 0.30 -4.36 0.26
N GLY A 283 -0.60 -3.74 -0.50
CA GLY A 283 -0.87 -4.00 -1.90
C GLY A 283 -1.59 -5.32 -2.17
N GLY A 284 -1.21 -6.01 -3.24
CA GLY A 284 -1.80 -7.30 -3.58
C GLY A 284 -1.79 -7.61 -5.06
N THR A 285 -2.56 -8.62 -5.44
CA THR A 285 -2.67 -9.12 -6.81
C THR A 285 -3.22 -8.08 -7.79
N HIS A 286 -4.16 -7.24 -7.37
CA HIS A 286 -4.70 -6.11 -8.15
C HIS A 286 -3.62 -5.07 -8.48
N GLU A 287 -2.78 -4.68 -7.51
CA GLU A 287 -1.65 -3.80 -7.78
C GLU A 287 -0.63 -4.45 -8.73
N ALA A 288 -0.33 -5.73 -8.54
CA ALA A 288 0.59 -6.45 -9.43
C ALA A 288 0.08 -6.47 -10.88
N GLY A 289 -1.23 -6.69 -11.08
CA GLY A 289 -1.88 -6.60 -12.39
C GLY A 289 -1.79 -5.20 -12.99
N PHE A 290 -1.99 -4.15 -12.19
CA PHE A 290 -1.85 -2.76 -12.63
C PHE A 290 -0.42 -2.45 -13.10
N ARG A 291 0.57 -2.83 -12.29
CA ARG A 291 2.00 -2.69 -12.58
C ARG A 291 2.40 -3.39 -13.87
N ALA A 292 1.92 -4.62 -14.06
CA ALA A 292 2.19 -5.41 -15.25
C ALA A 292 1.57 -4.79 -16.51
N ALA A 293 0.32 -4.33 -16.42
CA ALA A 293 -0.38 -3.70 -17.55
C ALA A 293 0.32 -2.43 -18.03
N LEU A 294 0.65 -1.52 -17.12
CA LEU A 294 1.33 -0.26 -17.47
C LEU A 294 2.71 -0.52 -18.08
N LEU A 295 3.50 -1.42 -17.49
CA LEU A 295 4.83 -1.76 -18.02
C LEU A 295 4.74 -2.33 -19.43
N LYS A 296 3.81 -3.26 -19.66
CA LYS A 296 3.66 -3.94 -20.95
C LYS A 296 3.21 -2.95 -22.04
N ALA A 297 2.16 -2.18 -21.79
CA ALA A 297 1.68 -1.18 -22.73
C ALA A 297 2.73 -0.08 -23.04
N LEU A 298 3.53 0.33 -22.04
CA LEU A 298 4.63 1.27 -22.28
C LEU A 298 5.73 0.67 -23.18
N LYS A 299 6.10 -0.60 -22.97
CA LYS A 299 7.08 -1.29 -23.84
C LYS A 299 6.54 -1.51 -25.25
N ASP A 300 5.27 -1.88 -25.39
CA ASP A 300 4.61 -2.06 -26.68
C ASP A 300 4.49 -0.70 -27.42
N HIS A 301 4.26 0.40 -26.69
CA HIS A 301 4.37 1.75 -27.25
C HIS A 301 5.79 2.08 -27.73
N ALA A 302 6.81 1.80 -26.91
CA ALA A 302 8.20 2.01 -27.27
C ALA A 302 8.61 1.22 -28.52
N GLU A 303 8.10 0.00 -28.70
CA GLU A 303 8.30 -0.78 -29.92
C GLU A 303 7.66 -0.11 -31.14
N ARG A 304 6.40 0.33 -31.03
CA ARG A 304 5.68 1.04 -32.10
C ARG A 304 6.40 2.32 -32.57
N VAL A 305 7.04 3.05 -31.65
CA VAL A 305 7.79 4.27 -31.98
C VAL A 305 9.29 4.04 -32.26
N GLY A 306 9.73 2.78 -32.39
CA GLY A 306 11.11 2.43 -32.74
C GLY A 306 12.14 2.61 -31.62
N GLN A 307 11.70 2.72 -30.37
CA GLN A 307 12.54 2.93 -29.17
C GLN A 307 12.66 1.67 -28.28
N SER A 308 12.35 0.48 -28.80
CA SER A 308 12.40 -0.79 -28.05
C SER A 308 13.73 -1.05 -27.33
N LYS A 309 14.86 -0.64 -27.93
CA LYS A 309 16.19 -0.74 -27.31
C LYS A 309 16.32 0.08 -26.02
N ARG A 310 15.75 1.29 -25.97
CA ARG A 310 15.76 2.16 -24.78
C ARG A 310 14.85 1.59 -23.69
N ALA A 311 13.71 1.02 -24.08
CA ALA A 311 12.73 0.48 -23.15
C ALA A 311 13.07 -0.92 -22.58
N LYS A 312 14.10 -1.59 -23.12
CA LYS A 312 14.43 -2.98 -22.81
C LYS A 312 14.56 -3.24 -21.31
N ASP A 313 15.35 -2.40 -20.64
CA ASP A 313 15.75 -2.61 -19.24
C ASP A 313 14.78 -2.00 -18.22
N ILE A 314 13.73 -1.32 -18.68
CA ILE A 314 12.67 -0.76 -17.83
C ILE A 314 11.94 -1.91 -17.11
N THR A 315 11.72 -1.72 -15.82
CA THR A 315 10.92 -2.57 -14.94
C THR A 315 9.70 -1.81 -14.41
N ALA A 316 8.74 -2.53 -13.81
CA ALA A 316 7.55 -1.89 -13.26
C ALA A 316 7.87 -0.91 -12.13
N ASP A 317 8.94 -1.16 -11.36
CA ASP A 317 9.37 -0.27 -10.28
C ASP A 317 9.92 1.06 -10.81
N ASP A 318 10.58 1.04 -11.97
CA ASP A 318 11.06 2.26 -12.63
C ASP A 318 9.88 3.16 -13.06
N LEU A 319 8.75 2.57 -13.40
CA LEU A 319 7.53 3.28 -13.77
C LEU A 319 6.70 3.70 -12.56
N MET A 320 6.64 2.88 -11.51
CA MET A 320 5.71 3.08 -10.39
C MET A 320 6.32 3.76 -9.18
N GLY A 321 7.65 3.76 -9.05
CA GLY A 321 8.37 4.25 -7.87
C GLY A 321 8.05 5.71 -7.51
N GLN A 322 7.91 6.59 -8.52
CA GLN A 322 7.47 7.99 -8.33
C GLN A 322 6.10 8.25 -8.97
N SER A 323 5.23 7.24 -8.96
CA SER A 323 3.84 7.45 -9.35
C SER A 323 2.99 7.79 -8.13
N ALA A 324 2.04 8.70 -8.29
CA ALA A 324 0.90 8.88 -7.40
C ALA A 324 -0.26 8.09 -8.00
N ALA A 325 -0.59 6.94 -7.42
CA ALA A 325 -1.56 6.00 -7.98
C ALA A 325 -2.69 5.67 -7.00
N MET A 326 -3.91 5.56 -7.54
CA MET A 326 -5.10 5.11 -6.84
C MET A 326 -5.78 4.02 -7.65
N ILE A 327 -6.12 2.90 -7.00
CA ILE A 327 -6.68 1.72 -7.66
C ILE A 327 -7.80 1.16 -6.78
N SER A 328 -9.03 1.05 -7.29
CA SER A 328 -10.15 0.45 -6.56
C SER A 328 -10.82 -0.61 -7.41
N VAL A 329 -10.69 -1.87 -6.99
CA VAL A 329 -11.34 -3.02 -7.64
C VAL A 329 -12.55 -3.48 -6.83
N PHE A 330 -13.61 -3.89 -7.52
CA PHE A 330 -14.77 -4.52 -6.92
C PHE A 330 -14.86 -5.98 -7.38
N MET A 331 -14.94 -6.92 -6.45
CA MET A 331 -14.99 -8.34 -6.77
C MET A 331 -15.82 -9.15 -5.77
N ARG A 332 -16.21 -10.33 -6.21
CA ARG A 332 -16.91 -11.33 -5.40
C ARG A 332 -15.86 -12.14 -4.67
N GLU A 333 -16.17 -12.54 -3.45
CA GLU A 333 -15.33 -13.43 -2.63
C GLU A 333 -13.83 -13.05 -2.64
N PRO A 334 -13.44 -11.80 -2.33
CA PRO A 334 -12.03 -11.46 -2.21
C PRO A 334 -11.35 -12.25 -1.09
N GLU A 335 -10.11 -12.64 -1.30
CA GLU A 335 -9.29 -13.31 -0.31
C GLU A 335 -8.19 -12.36 0.13
N PHE A 336 -8.09 -12.12 1.44
CA PHE A 336 -7.08 -11.25 2.01
C PHE A 336 -6.09 -12.00 2.89
N GLN A 337 -4.89 -11.44 3.01
CA GLN A 337 -3.92 -11.87 4.00
C GLN A 337 -4.36 -11.42 5.39
N GLY A 338 -4.81 -12.39 6.21
CA GLY A 338 -5.21 -12.15 7.59
C GLY A 338 -6.49 -11.31 7.74
N GLN A 339 -6.86 -11.03 8.99
CA GLN A 339 -8.11 -10.35 9.32
C GLN A 339 -8.10 -8.85 9.03
N ASN A 340 -6.94 -8.19 9.10
CA ASN A 340 -6.81 -6.75 8.87
C ASN A 340 -6.96 -6.37 7.38
N LYS A 341 -7.16 -7.35 6.50
CA LYS A 341 -7.39 -7.19 5.05
C LYS A 341 -6.30 -6.36 4.36
N SER A 342 -5.05 -6.46 4.81
CA SER A 342 -4.00 -5.54 4.41
C SER A 342 -3.45 -5.79 3.00
N ARG A 343 -3.49 -7.05 2.55
CA ARG A 343 -3.06 -7.49 1.21
C ARG A 343 -4.10 -8.35 0.53
N LEU A 344 -4.41 -8.07 -0.74
CA LEU A 344 -5.29 -8.90 -1.57
C LEU A 344 -4.51 -10.07 -2.18
N MET A 345 -5.04 -11.29 -2.04
CA MET A 345 -4.42 -12.54 -2.50
C MET A 345 -5.15 -13.18 -3.70
N SER A 346 -6.37 -12.74 -4.02
CA SER A 346 -7.16 -13.30 -5.11
C SER A 346 -6.49 -13.13 -6.46
N ALA A 347 -6.08 -14.23 -7.10
CA ALA A 347 -5.40 -14.21 -8.40
C ALA A 347 -6.26 -13.63 -9.53
N GLU A 348 -7.59 -13.73 -9.43
CA GLU A 348 -8.53 -13.13 -10.37
C GLU A 348 -8.39 -11.60 -10.46
N ALA A 349 -8.11 -10.93 -9.34
CA ALA A 349 -8.00 -9.47 -9.31
C ALA A 349 -6.88 -8.96 -10.22
N ALA A 350 -5.76 -9.68 -10.32
CA ALA A 350 -4.68 -9.35 -11.25
C ALA A 350 -5.17 -9.36 -12.71
N ARG A 351 -5.94 -10.39 -13.10
CA ARG A 351 -6.47 -10.54 -14.46
C ARG A 351 -7.49 -9.46 -14.82
N ILE A 352 -8.40 -9.16 -13.87
CA ILE A 352 -9.40 -8.08 -14.03
C ILE A 352 -8.68 -6.76 -14.31
N VAL A 353 -7.71 -6.42 -13.45
CA VAL A 353 -6.98 -5.16 -13.56
C VAL A 353 -6.13 -5.11 -14.82
N GLU A 354 -5.36 -6.16 -15.10
CA GLU A 354 -4.45 -6.18 -16.24
C GLU A 354 -5.22 -6.00 -17.56
N SER A 355 -6.31 -6.74 -17.75
CA SER A 355 -7.12 -6.68 -18.97
C SER A 355 -7.78 -5.32 -19.16
N ALA A 356 -8.25 -4.69 -18.09
CA ALA A 356 -8.93 -3.39 -18.14
C ALA A 356 -7.96 -2.25 -18.44
N VAL A 357 -6.80 -2.27 -17.77
CA VAL A 357 -5.88 -1.14 -17.73
C VAL A 357 -5.00 -1.12 -18.97
N ARG A 358 -4.57 -2.28 -19.49
CA ARG A 358 -3.66 -2.35 -20.63
C ARG A 358 -4.25 -1.65 -21.85
N ASP A 359 -5.45 -2.04 -22.27
CA ASP A 359 -6.08 -1.51 -23.48
C ASP A 359 -6.38 0.00 -23.33
N ALA A 360 -6.80 0.44 -22.13
CA ALA A 360 -7.03 1.85 -21.85
C ALA A 360 -5.74 2.68 -21.83
N PHE A 361 -4.65 2.12 -21.30
CA PHE A 361 -3.37 2.81 -21.26
C PHE A 361 -2.72 2.89 -22.64
N ASP A 362 -2.84 1.84 -23.45
CA ASP A 362 -2.44 1.86 -24.85
C ASP A 362 -3.14 2.97 -25.64
N HIS A 363 -4.44 3.17 -25.39
CA HIS A 363 -5.20 4.26 -25.99
C HIS A 363 -4.72 5.64 -25.49
N TRP A 364 -4.46 5.78 -24.19
CA TRP A 364 -3.95 7.01 -23.60
C TRP A 364 -2.57 7.40 -24.17
N LEU A 365 -1.65 6.44 -24.30
CA LEU A 365 -0.33 6.64 -24.90
C LEU A 365 -0.43 7.04 -26.38
N ALA A 366 -1.36 6.43 -27.14
CA ALA A 366 -1.59 6.76 -28.55
C ALA A 366 -2.28 8.12 -28.74
N GLY A 367 -3.17 8.50 -27.82
CA GLY A 367 -3.94 9.75 -27.88
C GLY A 367 -3.12 11.01 -27.58
N ALA A 368 -2.00 10.87 -26.87
CA ALA A 368 -1.11 11.98 -26.54
C ALA A 368 0.39 11.61 -26.69
N PRO A 369 0.91 11.52 -27.94
CA PRO A 369 2.28 11.04 -28.19
C PRO A 369 3.38 11.85 -27.47
N SER A 370 3.18 13.17 -27.31
CA SER A 370 4.13 14.00 -26.56
C SER A 370 4.21 13.60 -25.09
N GLN A 371 3.06 13.33 -24.44
CA GLN A 371 3.00 12.90 -23.04
C GLN A 371 3.55 11.48 -22.88
N ALA A 372 3.24 10.59 -23.82
CA ALA A 372 3.76 9.23 -23.85
C ALA A 372 5.29 9.20 -23.95
N ASN A 373 5.88 10.07 -24.78
CA ASN A 373 7.33 10.20 -24.89
C ASN A 373 7.96 10.74 -23.60
N LYS A 374 7.38 11.77 -22.97
CA LYS A 374 7.85 12.27 -21.65
C LYS A 374 7.88 11.14 -20.62
N LEU A 375 6.81 10.34 -20.56
CA LEU A 375 6.73 9.21 -19.64
C LEU A 375 7.74 8.11 -19.95
N LEU A 376 7.94 7.80 -21.24
CA LEU A 376 8.96 6.84 -21.67
C LEU A 376 10.37 7.31 -21.28
N ASP A 377 10.71 8.56 -21.57
CA ASP A 377 12.01 9.14 -21.22
C ASP A 377 12.24 9.11 -19.71
N PHE A 378 11.23 9.49 -18.92
CA PHE A 378 11.27 9.37 -17.46
C PHE A 378 11.56 7.93 -17.00
N ALA A 379 10.84 6.94 -17.53
CA ALA A 379 11.03 5.54 -17.15
C ALA A 379 12.41 4.99 -17.56
N VAL A 380 12.94 5.43 -18.71
CA VAL A 380 14.31 5.11 -19.14
C VAL A 380 15.33 5.68 -18.16
N GLU A 381 15.19 6.96 -17.79
CA GLU A 381 16.10 7.62 -16.86
C GLU A 381 16.14 6.90 -15.50
N ARG A 382 14.97 6.55 -14.95
CA ARG A 382 14.88 5.79 -13.69
C ARG A 382 15.54 4.41 -13.80
N ALA A 383 15.35 3.71 -14.92
CA ALA A 383 16.00 2.42 -15.17
C ALA A 383 17.54 2.55 -15.26
N GLU A 384 18.04 3.57 -15.95
CA GLU A 384 19.48 3.85 -16.06
C GLU A 384 20.09 4.18 -14.70
N GLU A 385 19.40 4.97 -13.88
CA GLU A 385 19.82 5.29 -12.51
C GLU A 385 19.89 4.02 -11.64
N ARG A 386 18.87 3.17 -11.69
CA ARG A 386 18.85 1.88 -10.97
C ARG A 386 20.03 1.00 -11.37
N LEU A 387 20.32 0.90 -12.67
CA LEU A 387 21.44 0.11 -13.19
C LEU A 387 22.79 0.69 -12.75
N ARG A 388 22.95 2.02 -12.77
CA ARG A 388 24.15 2.72 -12.30
C ARG A 388 24.41 2.45 -10.81
N ARG A 389 23.40 2.65 -9.96
CA ARG A 389 23.48 2.37 -8.51
C ARG A 389 23.82 0.89 -8.23
N ARG A 390 23.29 -0.05 -9.03
CA ARG A 390 23.63 -1.47 -8.91
C ARG A 390 25.09 -1.74 -9.28
N ALA A 391 25.57 -1.16 -10.38
CA ALA A 391 26.96 -1.32 -10.82
C ALA A 391 27.95 -0.77 -9.78
N GLU A 392 27.68 0.39 -9.18
CA GLU A 392 28.48 0.97 -8.10
C GLU A 392 28.56 0.05 -6.87
N LYS A 393 27.43 -0.51 -6.44
CA LYS A 393 27.38 -1.48 -5.33
C LYS A 393 28.14 -2.77 -5.65
N ASP A 394 28.02 -3.27 -6.87
CA ASP A 394 28.72 -4.48 -7.30
C ASP A 394 30.23 -4.25 -7.39
N ILE A 395 30.68 -3.07 -7.84
CA ILE A 395 32.09 -2.65 -7.79
C ILE A 395 32.56 -2.60 -6.34
N ALA A 396 31.82 -1.93 -5.44
CA ALA A 396 32.18 -1.81 -4.03
C ALA A 396 32.28 -3.19 -3.33
N ARG A 397 31.35 -4.11 -3.59
CA ARG A 397 31.39 -5.49 -3.06
C ARG A 397 32.56 -6.31 -3.62
N LYS A 398 32.85 -6.18 -4.92
CA LYS A 398 34.01 -6.83 -5.57
C LYS A 398 35.33 -6.35 -4.99
N THR A 399 35.42 -5.07 -4.59
CA THR A 399 36.62 -4.53 -3.93
C THR A 399 36.80 -5.08 -2.52
N ALA A 400 35.71 -5.30 -1.75
CA ALA A 400 35.78 -5.79 -0.37
C ALA A 400 36.13 -7.29 -0.21
N THR A 401 35.81 -8.14 -1.20
CA THR A 401 35.99 -9.61 -1.12
C THR A 401 37.20 -10.13 -1.91
N ARG A 402 37.84 -9.29 -2.72
CA ARG A 402 39.01 -9.71 -3.49
C ARG A 402 40.23 -9.72 -2.57
N LYS A 403 40.68 -10.91 -2.16
CA LYS A 403 42.10 -11.11 -1.79
C LYS A 403 42.91 -10.42 -2.90
N LEU A 404 43.72 -9.42 -2.53
CA LEU A 404 44.54 -8.67 -3.47
C LEU A 404 45.36 -9.68 -4.27
N ARG A 405 44.94 -10.00 -5.50
CA ARG A 405 45.71 -10.86 -6.40
C ARG A 405 46.80 -9.98 -6.98
N LEU A 406 47.91 -9.85 -6.28
CA LEU A 406 49.07 -9.12 -6.78
C LEU A 406 49.34 -9.52 -8.25
N PRO A 407 49.74 -8.58 -9.12
CA PRO A 407 50.03 -8.89 -10.51
C PRO A 407 50.95 -10.11 -10.60
N GLY A 408 50.67 -11.06 -11.49
CA GLY A 408 51.43 -12.33 -11.54
C GLY A 408 52.93 -12.18 -11.83
N LYS A 409 53.37 -10.98 -12.23
CA LYS A 409 54.77 -10.62 -12.47
C LYS A 409 55.42 -9.90 -11.29
N LEU A 410 54.64 -9.41 -10.33
CA LEU A 410 55.17 -8.76 -9.14
C LEU A 410 55.90 -9.80 -8.30
N VAL A 411 57.15 -9.49 -7.99
CA VAL A 411 57.91 -10.23 -6.99
C VAL A 411 57.84 -9.42 -5.70
N ASP A 412 57.07 -9.90 -4.73
CA ASP A 412 56.80 -9.18 -3.50
C ASP A 412 57.98 -9.22 -2.50
N CYS A 413 58.01 -8.29 -1.55
CA CYS A 413 58.89 -8.33 -0.39
C CYS A 413 58.21 -9.01 0.81
N THR A 414 58.95 -9.39 1.85
CA THR A 414 58.35 -10.05 3.02
C THR A 414 57.82 -9.09 4.08
N ASN A 415 58.16 -7.80 3.99
CA ASN A 415 57.62 -6.77 4.88
C ASN A 415 56.18 -6.42 4.46
N ASN A 416 55.24 -6.60 5.39
CA ASN A 416 53.82 -6.30 5.16
C ASN A 416 53.45 -4.84 5.48
N SER A 417 54.39 -4.02 5.95
CA SER A 417 54.19 -2.59 6.19
C SER A 417 54.54 -1.75 4.96
N ALA A 418 53.81 -0.66 4.72
CA ALA A 418 54.18 0.33 3.72
C ALA A 418 55.47 1.08 4.12
N GLN A 419 55.71 1.26 5.41
CA GLN A 419 56.87 1.98 5.92
C GLN A 419 58.12 1.09 5.82
N GLY A 420 59.14 1.60 5.12
CA GLY A 420 60.39 0.88 4.85
C GLY A 420 60.30 -0.13 3.70
N SER A 421 59.20 -0.17 2.96
CA SER A 421 59.05 -0.99 1.75
C SER A 421 59.24 -0.14 0.49
N GLU A 422 59.95 -0.70 -0.48
CA GLU A 422 60.31 -0.04 -1.74
C GLU A 422 59.81 -0.88 -2.92
N LEU A 423 59.23 -0.22 -3.92
CA LEU A 423 58.82 -0.86 -5.18
C LEU A 423 59.71 -0.38 -6.32
N PHE A 424 60.45 -1.31 -6.93
CA PHE A 424 61.25 -1.05 -8.12
C PHE A 424 60.47 -1.45 -9.37
N ILE A 425 60.33 -0.52 -10.30
CA ILE A 425 59.69 -0.73 -11.59
C ILE A 425 60.78 -0.87 -12.64
N VAL A 426 60.78 -2.01 -13.35
CA VAL A 426 61.83 -2.33 -14.35
C VAL A 426 61.22 -2.51 -15.74
N GLU A 427 61.96 -2.10 -16.77
CA GLU A 427 61.46 -2.00 -18.14
C GLU A 427 61.27 -3.34 -18.86
N VAL A 428 61.98 -4.40 -18.43
CA VAL A 428 61.97 -5.72 -19.09
C VAL A 428 62.14 -6.83 -18.04
N ASP A 429 61.55 -7.99 -18.29
CA ASP A 429 61.64 -9.17 -17.42
C ASP A 429 63.09 -9.62 -17.16
N SER A 430 64.00 -9.45 -18.13
CA SER A 430 65.42 -9.77 -17.99
C SER A 430 66.08 -8.92 -16.91
N ALA A 431 65.83 -7.60 -16.91
CA ALA A 431 66.27 -6.71 -15.83
C ALA A 431 65.57 -7.06 -14.50
N GLY A 432 64.32 -7.53 -14.55
CA GLY A 432 63.59 -8.03 -13.39
C GLY A 432 64.21 -9.27 -12.75
N GLY A 433 64.80 -10.18 -13.54
CA GLY A 433 65.53 -11.34 -13.04
C GLY A 433 66.76 -10.94 -12.22
N SER A 434 67.62 -10.09 -12.78
CA SER A 434 68.81 -9.59 -12.08
C SER A 434 68.45 -8.75 -10.85
N ALA A 435 67.45 -7.88 -10.96
CA ALA A 435 66.96 -7.09 -9.81
C ALA A 435 66.37 -7.99 -8.72
N LYS A 436 65.66 -9.07 -9.08
CA LYS A 436 65.12 -10.05 -8.12
C LYS A 436 66.21 -10.76 -7.32
N GLU A 437 67.34 -11.07 -7.95
CA GLU A 437 68.46 -11.76 -7.31
C GLU A 437 69.25 -10.83 -6.38
N ALA A 438 69.44 -9.57 -6.77
CA ALA A 438 70.23 -8.60 -6.01
C ALA A 438 69.47 -7.89 -4.87
N ARG A 439 68.13 -7.90 -4.89
CA ARG A 439 67.31 -7.13 -3.94
C ARG A 439 67.42 -7.63 -2.50
N ASN A 440 67.18 -6.71 -1.56
CA ASN A 440 66.82 -7.09 -0.20
C ASN A 440 65.37 -7.62 -0.18
N ARG A 441 65.21 -8.94 -0.10
CA ARG A 441 63.88 -9.61 -0.11
C ARG A 441 62.97 -9.14 1.02
N THR A 442 63.53 -8.57 2.09
CA THR A 442 62.76 -8.07 3.23
C THR A 442 61.98 -6.83 2.88
N THR A 443 62.58 -5.88 2.16
CA THR A 443 62.03 -4.54 1.98
C THR A 443 61.76 -4.16 0.53
N GLN A 444 62.28 -4.90 -0.46
CA GLN A 444 62.26 -4.48 -1.86
C GLN A 444 61.41 -5.41 -2.73
N ALA A 445 60.37 -4.86 -3.36
CA ALA A 445 59.52 -5.51 -4.33
C ALA A 445 59.92 -5.10 -5.76
N ILE A 446 59.75 -6.00 -6.73
CA ILE A 446 60.12 -5.77 -8.15
C ILE A 446 58.90 -5.99 -9.05
N LEU A 447 58.55 -4.98 -9.86
CA LEU A 447 57.50 -5.05 -10.87
C LEU A 447 58.08 -4.84 -12.29
N PRO A 448 58.20 -5.90 -13.09
CA PRO A 448 58.55 -5.78 -14.50
C PRO A 448 57.35 -5.31 -15.34
N LEU A 449 57.53 -4.19 -16.04
CA LEU A 449 56.61 -3.74 -17.09
C LEU A 449 57.13 -4.24 -18.45
N ARG A 450 56.26 -4.36 -19.46
CA ARG A 450 56.65 -4.74 -20.83
C ARG A 450 56.14 -3.70 -21.81
N GLY A 451 57.02 -3.25 -22.68
CA GLY A 451 56.67 -2.34 -23.79
C GLY A 451 56.46 -0.90 -23.32
N LYS A 452 56.13 -0.03 -24.28
CA LYS A 452 55.89 1.39 -23.99
C LYS A 452 54.59 1.57 -23.19
N ILE A 453 54.67 2.31 -22.10
CA ILE A 453 53.48 2.70 -21.32
C ILE A 453 52.57 3.56 -22.21
N LEU A 454 51.27 3.29 -22.15
CA LEU A 454 50.27 4.05 -22.88
C LEU A 454 50.35 5.53 -22.50
N ASN A 455 50.38 6.42 -23.48
CA ASN A 455 50.27 7.86 -23.22
C ASN A 455 48.87 8.18 -22.69
N VAL A 456 48.77 8.43 -21.39
CA VAL A 456 47.51 8.68 -20.69
C VAL A 456 46.91 10.05 -21.03
N ALA A 457 47.72 11.03 -21.47
CA ALA A 457 47.24 12.38 -21.79
C ALA A 457 46.37 12.41 -23.07
N SER A 458 46.56 11.47 -23.98
CA SER A 458 45.86 11.38 -25.27
C SER A 458 44.88 10.20 -25.37
N ALA A 459 44.70 9.42 -24.30
CA ALA A 459 43.91 8.20 -24.32
C ALA A 459 42.48 8.41 -23.80
N THR A 460 41.51 7.79 -24.48
CA THR A 460 40.11 7.74 -24.03
C THR A 460 39.95 6.88 -22.76
N LYS A 461 38.90 7.13 -21.97
CA LYS A 461 38.60 6.38 -20.73
C LYS A 461 38.56 4.87 -20.94
N ASP A 462 38.01 4.39 -22.06
CA ASP A 462 37.95 2.95 -22.35
C ASP A 462 39.33 2.33 -22.63
N LYS A 463 40.21 3.07 -23.33
CA LYS A 463 41.60 2.61 -23.60
C LYS A 463 42.44 2.60 -22.32
N LEU A 464 42.17 3.55 -21.43
CA LEU A 464 42.76 3.60 -20.10
C LEU A 464 42.33 2.37 -19.29
N LEU A 465 41.04 2.04 -19.23
CA LEU A 465 40.52 0.89 -18.47
C LEU A 465 41.01 -0.46 -19.02
N ALA A 466 41.18 -0.58 -20.34
CA ALA A 466 41.66 -1.80 -20.99
C ALA A 466 43.19 -2.01 -20.89
N ASN A 467 43.97 -1.04 -20.39
CA ASN A 467 45.42 -1.16 -20.36
C ASN A 467 45.92 -2.01 -19.18
N GLN A 468 46.47 -3.19 -19.48
CA GLN A 468 46.96 -4.13 -18.46
C GLN A 468 48.14 -3.58 -17.64
N GLN A 469 49.08 -2.86 -18.24
CA GLN A 469 50.25 -2.32 -17.50
C GLN A 469 49.83 -1.28 -16.45
N ARG A 470 48.86 -0.43 -16.81
CA ARG A 470 48.26 0.53 -15.88
C ARG A 470 47.52 -0.18 -14.76
N ALA A 471 46.73 -1.22 -15.09
CA ALA A 471 46.02 -2.02 -14.10
C ALA A 471 46.99 -2.70 -13.12
N ASP A 472 48.09 -3.29 -13.62
CA ASP A 472 49.12 -3.94 -12.82
C ASP A 472 49.82 -2.93 -11.89
N LEU A 473 50.13 -1.72 -12.37
CA LEU A 473 50.74 -0.66 -11.58
C LEU A 473 49.82 -0.14 -10.47
N THR A 474 48.56 0.16 -10.79
CA THR A 474 47.56 0.57 -9.80
C THR A 474 47.36 -0.51 -8.74
N GLN A 475 47.37 -1.77 -9.16
CA GLN A 475 47.19 -2.88 -8.26
C GLN A 475 48.42 -3.11 -7.34
N ALA A 476 49.64 -2.92 -7.84
CA ALA A 476 50.86 -3.00 -7.04
C ALA A 476 50.98 -1.84 -6.04
N LEU A 477 50.55 -0.63 -6.42
CA LEU A 477 50.60 0.55 -5.55
C LEU A 477 49.45 0.62 -4.54
N GLY A 478 48.32 -0.05 -4.81
CA GLY A 478 47.17 -0.11 -3.91
C GLY A 478 46.44 1.24 -3.71
N CYS A 479 46.76 2.26 -4.50
CA CYS A 479 46.24 3.63 -4.32
C CYS A 479 44.93 3.93 -5.09
N GLY A 480 44.43 2.99 -5.89
CA GLY A 480 43.25 3.21 -6.73
C GLY A 480 43.52 4.09 -7.96
N LEU A 481 42.45 4.48 -8.66
CA LEU A 481 42.49 5.45 -9.77
C LEU A 481 41.69 6.68 -9.35
N GLY A 482 42.19 7.87 -9.70
CA GLY A 482 41.50 9.15 -9.56
C GLY A 482 40.73 9.55 -10.81
#